data_AF-A0A9D5Z6Z5-F1
#
_entry.id   AF-A0A9D5Z6Z5-F1
#
_cell.length_a   1.000
_cell.length_b   1.000
_cell.length_c   1.000
_cell.angle_alpha   90.00
_cell.angle_beta   90.00
_cell.angle_gamma   90.00
#
_symmetry.space_group_name_H-M   'P 1'
#
loop_
_entity.id
_entity.type
_entity.pdbx_description
1 polymer ?
#
loop_
_entity_poly.entity_id
_entity_poly.type
_entity_poly.pdbx_seq_one_letter_code
_entity_poly.pdbx_strand_id
1 'polypeptide(L)'
;MGSSGLLLAGEVSIDRINADGSRSGWMMLGNTKKLQITEKVKQLNRTSTSPGSYGAVLDSVQVPEPVELDVSTDDFNPEMLALMFRGEVESYSDAAGSAVAETFVAQLGRGCKLAHINLSAATVKRVKGLTADAWSASASVLQGACVHPSVANGHFYLCTQAGATASTEPSWPTDGSVVDDGGAKWQDQGLIELVAGSDYKIDYRLGMVTPILGGQVAAGESLRVTYDHLAVTGSRIKGGIRPSIRVSLILSGMNLANGQTVLLEVPQTTLFPAAGVDLMTENFAGFSIKGNPTKLDGQEAPYTLTVLD
;
A
#
# COMPACT_ATOMS: atom_id res chain seq x y z
N MET A 1 29.58 -34.68 -29.83
CA MET A 1 28.61 -33.56 -29.76
C MET A 1 29.33 -32.31 -30.26
N GLY A 2 28.88 -31.73 -31.37
CA GLY A 2 29.52 -30.55 -31.95
C GLY A 2 29.40 -29.36 -30.98
N SER A 3 30.49 -28.60 -30.80
CA SER A 3 30.51 -27.41 -29.94
C SER A 3 29.41 -26.44 -30.39
N SER A 4 28.32 -26.38 -29.64
CA SER A 4 27.19 -25.48 -29.90
C SER A 4 27.11 -24.49 -28.74
N GLY A 5 26.90 -23.21 -29.04
CA GLY A 5 26.64 -22.20 -28.02
C GLY A 5 25.33 -22.49 -27.28
N LEU A 6 25.15 -21.90 -26.09
CA LEU A 6 23.90 -21.96 -25.36
C LEU A 6 23.24 -20.58 -25.42
N LEU A 7 22.14 -20.50 -26.17
CA LEU A 7 21.25 -19.35 -26.15
C LEU A 7 19.84 -19.87 -25.83
N LEU A 8 19.51 -19.86 -24.54
CA LEU A 8 18.26 -20.40 -24.06
C LEU A 8 17.14 -19.35 -24.11
N ALA A 9 16.03 -19.67 -24.78
CA ALA A 9 14.77 -18.97 -24.63
C ALA A 9 13.74 -19.93 -24.02
N GLY A 10 13.02 -19.52 -22.98
CA GLY A 10 12.10 -20.42 -22.29
C GLY A 10 11.18 -19.73 -21.30
N GLU A 11 10.20 -20.49 -20.85
CA GLU A 11 9.21 -20.06 -19.87
C GLU A 11 9.56 -20.63 -18.50
N VAL A 12 9.47 -19.79 -17.47
CA VAL A 12 9.68 -20.19 -16.08
C VAL A 12 8.34 -20.24 -15.37
N SER A 13 8.06 -21.40 -14.79
CA SER A 13 6.89 -21.64 -13.95
C SER A 13 7.32 -21.93 -12.52
N ILE A 14 6.53 -21.46 -11.57
CA ILE A 14 6.71 -21.69 -10.14
C ILE A 14 5.43 -22.31 -9.58
N ASP A 15 5.58 -23.22 -8.62
CA ASP A 15 4.48 -23.76 -7.85
C ASP A 15 4.78 -23.55 -6.36
N ARG A 16 3.90 -22.85 -5.64
CA ARG A 16 4.11 -22.58 -4.23
C ARG A 16 3.73 -23.80 -3.40
N ILE A 17 4.61 -24.13 -2.46
CA ILE A 17 4.41 -25.18 -1.47
C ILE A 17 3.93 -24.49 -0.19
N ASN A 18 2.72 -24.84 0.23
CA ASN A 18 2.11 -24.37 1.47
C ASN A 18 2.78 -25.02 2.70
N ALA A 19 2.50 -24.47 3.88
CA ALA A 19 3.09 -24.97 5.13
C ALA A 19 2.73 -26.44 5.44
N ASP A 20 1.61 -26.92 4.91
CA ASP A 20 1.12 -28.30 5.00
C ASP A 20 1.73 -29.25 3.95
N GLY A 21 2.61 -28.75 3.07
CA GLY A 21 3.18 -29.50 1.96
C GLY A 21 2.28 -29.61 0.72
N SER A 22 1.09 -29.01 0.73
CA SER A 22 0.23 -28.93 -0.45
C SER A 22 0.81 -27.96 -1.49
N ARG A 23 0.60 -28.28 -2.76
CA ARG A 23 1.01 -27.46 -3.91
C ARG A 23 -0.15 -26.55 -4.33
N SER A 24 0.13 -25.27 -4.56
CA SER A 24 -0.89 -24.30 -5.00
C SER A 24 -1.22 -24.40 -6.48
N GLY A 25 -0.40 -25.13 -7.25
CA GLY A 25 -0.50 -25.23 -8.70
C GLY A 25 0.57 -24.40 -9.40
N TRP A 26 0.91 -24.81 -10.63
CA TRP A 26 1.90 -24.14 -11.46
C TRP A 26 1.38 -22.80 -11.97
N MET A 27 2.12 -21.73 -11.69
CA MET A 27 1.93 -20.39 -12.23
C MET A 27 3.14 -19.98 -13.05
N MET A 28 2.91 -19.32 -14.19
CA MET A 28 3.99 -18.75 -14.99
C MET A 28 4.47 -17.44 -14.36
N LEU A 29 5.79 -17.23 -14.31
CA LEU A 29 6.39 -15.99 -13.81
C LEU A 29 6.36 -14.82 -14.82
N GLY A 30 5.81 -15.07 -16.01
CA GLY A 30 5.91 -14.15 -17.13
C GLY A 30 7.31 -14.14 -17.73
N ASN A 31 7.67 -13.01 -18.33
CA ASN A 31 8.92 -12.80 -19.03
C ASN A 31 10.12 -12.76 -18.06
N THR A 32 10.82 -13.89 -17.97
CA THR A 32 12.01 -14.00 -17.13
C THR A 32 13.24 -13.54 -17.91
N LYS A 33 13.87 -12.44 -17.47
CA LYS A 33 15.10 -11.91 -18.09
C LYS A 33 16.35 -12.67 -17.71
N LYS A 34 16.36 -13.24 -16.50
CA LYS A 34 17.54 -13.88 -15.93
C LYS A 34 17.11 -15.07 -15.09
N LEU A 35 17.77 -16.19 -15.33
CA LEU A 35 17.70 -17.39 -14.51
C LEU A 35 19.13 -17.90 -14.34
N GLN A 36 19.69 -17.71 -13.15
CA GLN A 36 21.09 -18.05 -12.85
C GLN A 36 21.15 -19.01 -11.67
N ILE A 37 21.88 -20.11 -11.84
CA ILE A 37 22.25 -21.04 -10.76
C ILE A 37 23.72 -20.78 -10.44
N THR A 38 24.04 -20.55 -9.18
CA THR A 38 25.41 -20.31 -8.69
C THR A 38 25.76 -21.33 -7.63
N GLU A 39 26.76 -22.16 -7.91
CA GLU A 39 27.36 -23.07 -6.93
C GLU A 39 28.43 -22.31 -6.13
N LYS A 40 28.28 -22.28 -4.80
CA LYS A 40 29.24 -21.61 -3.91
C LYS A 40 30.06 -22.65 -3.16
N VAL A 41 31.36 -22.39 -3.04
CA VAL A 41 32.30 -23.24 -2.31
C VAL A 41 33.12 -22.36 -1.38
N LYS A 42 33.07 -22.63 -0.08
CA LYS A 42 33.91 -21.96 0.90
C LYS A 42 35.26 -22.64 0.97
N GLN A 43 36.33 -21.90 0.71
CA GLN A 43 37.69 -22.40 0.89
C GLN A 43 38.16 -22.12 2.32
N LEU A 44 38.40 -23.18 3.11
CA LEU A 44 39.06 -23.10 4.41
C LEU A 44 40.57 -23.28 4.21
N ASN A 45 41.29 -22.17 4.23
CA ASN A 45 42.75 -22.16 4.07
C ASN A 45 43.43 -22.22 5.44
N ARG A 46 44.31 -23.20 5.66
CA ARG A 46 45.20 -23.23 6.82
C ARG A 46 46.46 -22.42 6.49
N THR A 47 46.49 -21.16 6.90
CA THR A 47 47.69 -20.32 6.77
C THR A 47 48.73 -20.65 7.86
N SER A 48 49.98 -20.84 7.46
CA SER A 48 51.13 -21.11 8.34
C SER A 48 51.39 -19.94 9.29
N THR A 49 51.59 -20.23 10.58
CA THR A 49 52.01 -19.26 11.60
C THR A 49 53.49 -19.39 11.98
N SER A 50 54.30 -20.15 11.22
CA SER A 50 55.74 -20.28 11.49
C SER A 50 56.53 -19.06 11.02
N PRO A 51 57.54 -18.57 11.78
CA PRO A 51 58.27 -17.33 11.47
C PRO A 51 58.96 -17.27 10.09
N GLY A 52 59.28 -18.42 9.48
CA GLY A 52 59.93 -18.50 8.16
C GLY A 52 58.97 -18.61 6.97
N SER A 53 57.67 -18.80 7.20
CA SER A 53 56.65 -18.97 6.15
C SER A 53 55.29 -18.41 6.57
N TYR A 54 55.31 -17.38 7.41
CA TYR A 54 54.12 -16.75 7.98
C TYR A 54 53.22 -16.20 6.86
N GLY A 55 52.00 -16.72 6.75
CA GLY A 55 51.02 -16.33 5.72
C GLY A 55 50.95 -17.23 4.48
N ALA A 56 51.80 -18.27 4.37
CA ALA A 56 51.68 -19.26 3.30
C ALA A 56 50.48 -20.19 3.55
N VAL A 57 49.65 -20.43 2.53
CA VAL A 57 48.57 -21.42 2.57
C VAL A 57 49.19 -22.82 2.59
N LEU A 58 49.08 -23.53 3.71
CA LEU A 58 49.62 -24.89 3.87
C LEU A 58 48.69 -25.96 3.34
N ASP A 59 47.39 -25.71 3.43
CA ASP A 59 46.35 -26.63 2.97
C ASP A 59 45.06 -25.85 2.76
N SER A 60 44.24 -26.28 1.82
CA SER A 60 42.94 -25.67 1.52
C SER A 60 41.88 -26.75 1.40
N VAL A 61 40.90 -26.73 2.30
CA VAL A 61 39.74 -27.65 2.23
C VAL A 61 38.54 -26.88 1.70
N GLN A 62 37.92 -27.41 0.66
CA GLN A 62 36.71 -26.84 0.07
C GLN A 62 35.46 -27.42 0.76
N VAL A 63 34.68 -26.56 1.41
CA VAL A 63 33.36 -26.91 1.98
C VAL A 63 32.28 -26.37 1.04
N PRO A 64 31.44 -27.22 0.44
CA PRO A 64 30.32 -26.78 -0.40
C PRO A 64 29.33 -25.95 0.42
N GLU A 65 28.92 -24.80 -0.12
CA GLU A 65 27.84 -23.96 0.43
C GLU A 65 26.53 -24.21 -0.34
N PRO A 66 25.37 -23.80 0.20
CA PRO A 66 24.09 -23.96 -0.50
C PRO A 66 24.12 -23.24 -1.85
N VAL A 67 23.61 -23.92 -2.87
CA VAL A 67 23.42 -23.34 -4.21
C VAL A 67 22.51 -22.10 -4.09
N GLU A 68 22.82 -21.07 -4.87
CA GLU A 68 21.99 -19.88 -4.99
C GLU A 68 21.32 -19.88 -6.35
N LEU A 69 19.99 -19.76 -6.36
CA LEU A 69 19.18 -19.52 -7.54
C LEU A 69 18.83 -18.04 -7.58
N ASP A 70 19.01 -17.36 -8.71
CA ASP A 70 18.63 -15.96 -8.93
C ASP A 70 17.72 -15.89 -10.17
N VAL A 71 16.50 -15.42 -9.97
CA VAL A 71 15.48 -15.25 -11.00
C VAL A 71 15.10 -13.78 -11.07
N SER A 72 15.12 -13.19 -12.25
CA SER A 72 14.61 -11.82 -12.46
C SER A 72 13.54 -11.76 -13.55
N THR A 73 12.44 -11.08 -13.26
CA THR A 73 11.30 -10.86 -14.16
C THR A 73 10.95 -9.37 -14.19
N ASP A 74 10.41 -8.89 -15.31
CA ASP A 74 9.89 -7.53 -15.49
C ASP A 74 8.36 -7.47 -15.55
N ASP A 75 7.68 -8.61 -15.46
CA ASP A 75 6.22 -8.67 -15.56
C ASP A 75 5.52 -8.35 -14.24
N PHE A 76 4.49 -7.49 -14.33
CA PHE A 76 3.66 -7.10 -13.21
C PHE A 76 2.47 -8.06 -13.04
N ASN A 77 2.61 -9.02 -12.12
CA ASN A 77 1.52 -9.90 -11.69
C ASN A 77 1.30 -9.78 -10.17
N PRO A 78 0.06 -9.62 -9.65
CA PRO A 78 -0.22 -9.61 -8.22
C PRO A 78 0.39 -10.79 -7.43
N GLU A 79 0.43 -11.97 -8.04
CA GLU A 79 1.04 -13.16 -7.43
C GLU A 79 2.57 -13.03 -7.32
N MET A 80 3.21 -12.42 -8.32
CA MET A 80 4.64 -12.13 -8.31
C MET A 80 4.99 -11.15 -7.20
N LEU A 81 4.20 -10.08 -7.06
CA LEU A 81 4.35 -9.13 -5.95
C LEU A 81 4.11 -9.79 -4.58
N ALA A 82 3.17 -10.73 -4.49
CA ALA A 82 2.99 -11.50 -3.27
C ALA A 82 4.18 -12.43 -2.99
N LEU A 83 4.78 -13.06 -3.99
CA LEU A 83 6.03 -13.82 -3.82
C LEU A 83 7.17 -12.90 -3.33
N MET A 84 7.30 -11.71 -3.90
CA MET A 84 8.38 -10.78 -3.58
C MET A 84 8.25 -10.14 -2.20
N PHE A 85 7.06 -9.62 -1.87
CA PHE A 85 6.79 -9.02 -0.57
C PHE A 85 6.54 -10.06 0.52
N ARG A 86 6.74 -11.35 0.24
CA ARG A 86 6.36 -12.46 1.13
C ARG A 86 4.93 -12.33 1.66
N GLY A 87 4.05 -11.92 0.76
CA GLY A 87 2.68 -11.60 1.06
C GLY A 87 1.69 -12.67 0.64
N GLU A 88 0.43 -12.30 0.78
CA GLU A 88 -0.72 -13.03 0.28
C GLU A 88 -1.54 -12.11 -0.61
N VAL A 89 -2.03 -12.66 -1.72
CA VAL A 89 -3.00 -12.00 -2.58
C VAL A 89 -4.38 -12.27 -2.03
N GLU A 90 -5.15 -11.22 -1.77
CA GLU A 90 -6.55 -11.28 -1.40
C GLU A 90 -7.36 -10.50 -2.42
N SER A 91 -8.56 -10.97 -2.75
CA SER A 91 -9.50 -10.19 -3.55
C SER A 91 -9.91 -8.95 -2.76
N TYR A 92 -9.68 -7.77 -3.34
CA TYR A 92 -10.18 -6.52 -2.82
C TYR A 92 -11.53 -6.23 -3.47
N SER A 93 -12.58 -6.18 -2.66
CA SER A 93 -13.89 -5.70 -3.07
C SER A 93 -14.39 -4.69 -2.07
N ASP A 94 -14.72 -3.50 -2.54
CA ASP A 94 -15.45 -2.48 -1.80
C ASP A 94 -16.81 -2.31 -2.48
N ALA A 95 -17.89 -2.56 -1.75
CA ALA A 95 -19.24 -2.44 -2.29
C ALA A 95 -19.59 -0.96 -2.50
N ALA A 96 -20.56 -0.65 -3.35
CA ALA A 96 -21.05 0.73 -3.44
C ALA A 96 -21.83 1.09 -2.16
N GLY A 97 -21.68 2.33 -1.72
CA GLY A 97 -22.39 2.87 -0.56
C GLY A 97 -22.77 4.32 -0.78
N SER A 98 -23.87 4.72 -0.15
CA SER A 98 -24.42 6.08 -0.28
C SER A 98 -24.59 6.73 1.08
N ALA A 99 -24.39 8.04 1.13
CA ALA A 99 -24.50 8.87 2.32
C ALA A 99 -23.69 8.36 3.52
N VAL A 100 -22.51 7.77 3.26
CA VAL A 100 -21.58 7.34 4.31
C VAL A 100 -21.01 8.59 4.97
N ALA A 101 -21.10 8.65 6.30
CA ALA A 101 -20.66 9.81 7.06
C ALA A 101 -19.48 9.47 7.96
N GLU A 102 -18.43 10.29 7.88
CA GLU A 102 -17.23 10.19 8.72
C GLU A 102 -16.88 11.56 9.31
N THR A 103 -16.45 11.56 10.57
CA THR A 103 -15.99 12.77 11.27
C THR A 103 -14.48 12.73 11.41
N PHE A 104 -13.82 13.84 11.12
CA PHE A 104 -12.37 13.98 11.26
C PHE A 104 -12.01 15.36 11.81
N VAL A 105 -10.81 15.46 12.38
CA VAL A 105 -10.25 16.73 12.87
C VAL A 105 -9.38 17.33 11.77
N ALA A 106 -9.73 18.54 11.33
CA ALA A 106 -9.07 19.23 10.24
C ALA A 106 -7.63 19.63 10.60
N GLN A 107 -6.68 19.24 9.75
CA GLN A 107 -5.32 19.76 9.75
C GLN A 107 -5.11 20.56 8.46
N LEU A 108 -4.85 21.87 8.59
CA LEU A 108 -4.73 22.75 7.42
C LEU A 108 -3.63 22.28 6.47
N GLY A 109 -3.96 22.18 5.19
CA GLY A 109 -3.04 21.76 4.13
C GLY A 109 -2.66 20.27 4.16
N ARG A 110 -3.22 19.47 5.06
CA ARG A 110 -2.96 18.02 5.16
C ARG A 110 -4.22 17.23 4.80
N GLY A 111 -4.04 16.22 3.97
CA GLY A 111 -5.14 15.33 3.56
C GLY A 111 -5.49 14.32 4.65
N CYS A 112 -6.78 14.18 4.93
CA CYS A 112 -7.34 13.13 5.76
C CYS A 112 -7.92 12.04 4.83
N LYS A 113 -7.47 10.80 5.02
CA LYS A 113 -7.93 9.63 4.25
C LYS A 113 -9.26 9.13 4.84
N LEU A 114 -10.25 8.95 3.99
CA LEU A 114 -11.54 8.34 4.31
C LEU A 114 -11.46 6.82 4.28
N ALA A 115 -12.47 6.15 4.84
CA ALA A 115 -12.53 4.70 4.87
C ALA A 115 -12.62 4.09 3.45
N HIS A 116 -13.38 4.74 2.56
CA HIS A 116 -13.65 4.28 1.20
C HIS A 116 -12.97 5.15 0.13
N ILE A 117 -12.78 4.57 -1.06
CA ILE A 117 -12.15 5.20 -2.22
C ILE A 117 -13.14 5.24 -3.40
N ASN A 118 -12.78 5.89 -4.51
CA ASN A 118 -13.63 6.01 -5.71
C ASN A 118 -15.00 6.64 -5.41
N LEU A 119 -14.94 7.84 -4.83
CA LEU A 119 -16.09 8.64 -4.46
C LEU A 119 -16.78 9.21 -5.71
N SER A 120 -18.11 9.17 -5.76
CA SER A 120 -18.91 9.81 -6.81
C SER A 120 -19.41 11.19 -6.40
N ALA A 121 -19.64 11.41 -5.11
CA ALA A 121 -20.04 12.68 -4.54
C ALA A 121 -19.54 12.77 -3.10
N ALA A 122 -19.17 13.97 -2.65
CA ALA A 122 -18.77 14.19 -1.27
C ALA A 122 -19.08 15.64 -0.86
N THR A 123 -19.60 15.81 0.34
CA THR A 123 -19.92 17.10 0.96
C THR A 123 -19.25 17.16 2.33
N VAL A 124 -18.69 18.31 2.68
CA VAL A 124 -18.03 18.52 3.98
C VAL A 124 -18.79 19.59 4.74
N LYS A 125 -19.16 19.29 5.98
CA LYS A 125 -19.89 20.19 6.87
C LYS A 125 -19.17 20.34 8.20
N ARG A 126 -19.32 21.49 8.84
CA ARG A 126 -18.79 21.74 10.18
C ARG A 126 -19.64 21.04 11.23
N VAL A 127 -19.01 20.27 12.12
CA VAL A 127 -19.74 19.53 13.17
C VAL A 127 -20.48 20.48 14.09
N LYS A 128 -19.84 21.58 14.51
CA LYS A 128 -20.47 22.59 15.37
C LYS A 128 -21.72 23.22 14.78
N GLY A 129 -21.70 23.49 13.47
CA GLY A 129 -22.86 24.02 12.76
C GLY A 129 -23.98 22.99 12.61
N LEU A 130 -23.63 21.72 12.40
CA LEU A 130 -24.61 20.62 12.32
C LEU A 130 -25.30 20.31 13.65
N THR A 131 -24.63 20.56 14.77
CA THR A 131 -25.16 20.34 16.13
C THR A 131 -25.60 21.63 16.80
N ALA A 132 -25.64 22.76 16.07
CA ALA A 132 -26.11 24.03 16.60
C ALA A 132 -27.62 23.96 16.86
N ASP A 133 -28.07 24.53 17.97
CA ASP A 133 -29.49 24.58 18.29
C ASP A 133 -30.20 25.69 17.49
N ALA A 134 -31.50 25.54 17.25
CA ALA A 134 -32.29 26.64 16.69
C ALA A 134 -32.38 27.78 17.72
N TRP A 135 -32.23 29.03 17.25
CA TRP A 135 -32.43 30.19 18.12
C TRP A 135 -33.82 30.18 18.77
N SER A 136 -33.89 30.58 20.03
CA SER A 136 -35.14 30.69 20.79
C SER A 136 -35.17 32.00 21.57
N ALA A 137 -36.35 32.62 21.65
CA ALA A 137 -36.56 33.91 22.30
C ALA A 137 -36.50 33.81 23.83
N SER A 138 -35.92 34.81 24.49
CA SER A 138 -35.82 34.91 25.96
C SER A 138 -35.21 33.68 26.65
N ALA A 139 -34.29 33.00 25.96
CA ALA A 139 -33.61 31.80 26.42
C ALA A 139 -32.25 32.14 27.02
N SER A 140 -31.90 31.51 28.14
CA SER A 140 -30.58 31.64 28.74
C SER A 140 -29.55 30.78 28.00
N VAL A 141 -28.51 31.41 27.45
CA VAL A 141 -27.43 30.75 26.71
C VAL A 141 -26.08 30.93 27.39
N LEU A 142 -25.25 29.90 27.33
CA LEU A 142 -23.88 29.92 27.86
C LEU A 142 -22.88 30.30 26.77
N GLN A 143 -21.74 30.87 27.19
CA GLN A 143 -20.63 31.12 26.28
C GLN A 143 -20.15 29.80 25.68
N GLY A 144 -19.89 29.79 24.37
CA GLY A 144 -19.51 28.60 23.61
C GLY A 144 -20.67 27.80 23.01
N ALA A 145 -21.93 28.10 23.38
CA ALA A 145 -23.09 27.53 22.71
C ALA A 145 -23.13 27.95 21.23
N CYS A 146 -23.59 27.05 20.35
CA CYS A 146 -23.74 27.33 18.93
C CYS A 146 -25.23 27.35 18.57
N VAL A 147 -25.67 28.34 17.79
CA VAL A 147 -27.04 28.42 17.29
C VAL A 147 -27.10 28.66 15.79
N HIS A 148 -28.25 28.37 15.20
CA HIS A 148 -28.59 28.79 13.84
C HIS A 148 -29.92 29.57 13.83
N PRO A 149 -30.17 30.41 12.82
CA PRO A 149 -31.40 31.19 12.70
C PRO A 149 -32.64 30.31 12.54
N SER A 150 -33.82 30.83 12.90
CA SER A 150 -35.10 30.14 12.70
C SER A 150 -35.41 29.91 11.20
N VAL A 151 -35.02 30.87 10.35
CA VAL A 151 -34.97 30.73 8.90
C VAL A 151 -33.51 30.55 8.49
N ALA A 152 -33.14 29.30 8.19
CA ALA A 152 -31.75 28.95 7.91
C ALA A 152 -31.14 29.80 6.78
N ASN A 153 -30.06 30.51 7.10
CA ASN A 153 -29.24 31.28 6.15
C ASN A 153 -27.96 30.53 5.73
N GLY A 154 -27.79 29.29 6.20
CA GLY A 154 -26.61 28.46 5.92
C GLY A 154 -25.41 28.70 6.85
N HIS A 155 -25.46 29.70 7.73
CA HIS A 155 -24.42 30.01 8.71
C HIS A 155 -24.78 29.49 10.11
N PHE A 156 -23.79 29.41 11.00
CA PHE A 156 -24.00 29.15 12.43
C PHE A 156 -23.23 30.17 13.27
N TYR A 157 -23.69 30.36 14.50
CA TYR A 157 -23.25 31.46 15.36
C TYR A 157 -22.78 30.95 16.70
N LEU A 158 -21.64 31.45 17.16
CA LEU A 158 -21.05 31.10 18.45
C LEU A 158 -21.38 32.18 19.49
N CYS A 159 -21.89 31.76 20.65
CA CYS A 159 -22.09 32.64 21.79
C CYS A 159 -20.74 33.07 22.36
N THR A 160 -20.38 34.34 22.18
CA THR A 160 -19.12 34.91 22.73
C THR A 160 -19.32 35.52 24.10
N GLN A 161 -20.55 35.88 24.47
CA GLN A 161 -20.93 36.37 25.80
C GLN A 161 -22.24 35.70 26.23
N ALA A 162 -22.21 35.01 27.38
CA ALA A 162 -23.38 34.39 27.98
C ALA A 162 -24.44 35.43 28.39
N GLY A 163 -25.72 35.07 28.29
CA GLY A 163 -26.84 35.95 28.64
C GLY A 163 -28.18 35.39 28.20
N ALA A 164 -29.25 36.16 28.37
CA ALA A 164 -30.56 35.84 27.81
C ALA A 164 -30.68 36.40 26.39
N THR A 165 -31.17 35.60 25.44
CA THR A 165 -31.52 36.06 24.08
C THR A 165 -32.68 37.08 24.15
N ALA A 166 -32.81 37.92 23.13
CA ALA A 166 -33.88 38.91 23.07
C ALA A 166 -35.27 38.25 22.91
N SER A 167 -36.32 39.05 23.06
CA SER A 167 -37.70 38.63 22.78
C SER A 167 -38.00 38.46 21.29
N THR A 168 -37.15 39.01 20.41
CA THR A 168 -37.26 38.94 18.95
C THR A 168 -35.91 38.55 18.37
N GLU A 169 -35.92 37.71 17.34
CA GLU A 169 -34.71 37.20 16.71
C GLU A 169 -33.87 38.34 16.12
N PRO A 170 -32.54 38.34 16.32
CA PRO A 170 -31.67 39.35 15.75
C PRO A 170 -31.57 39.22 14.23
N SER A 171 -31.18 40.30 13.55
CA SER A 171 -30.75 40.22 12.16
C SER A 171 -29.33 39.64 12.10
N TRP A 172 -29.21 38.44 11.55
CA TRP A 172 -27.97 37.68 11.58
C TRP A 172 -26.94 38.16 10.55
N PRO A 173 -25.72 38.57 10.97
CA PRO A 173 -24.65 38.91 10.03
C PRO A 173 -24.07 37.66 9.36
N THR A 174 -23.46 37.81 8.18
CA THR A 174 -22.84 36.70 7.42
C THR A 174 -21.39 37.04 6.99
N ASP A 175 -20.76 37.96 7.71
CA ASP A 175 -19.44 38.53 7.42
C ASP A 175 -18.42 38.27 8.55
N GLY A 176 -18.73 37.37 9.48
CA GLY A 176 -17.89 37.10 10.66
C GLY A 176 -18.05 38.09 11.82
N SER A 177 -18.92 39.11 11.69
CA SER A 177 -19.14 40.10 12.75
C SER A 177 -19.99 39.57 13.92
N VAL A 178 -20.02 40.35 15.01
CA VAL A 178 -20.77 40.04 16.23
C VAL A 178 -22.08 40.82 16.25
N VAL A 179 -23.19 40.14 16.57
CA VAL A 179 -24.51 40.75 16.80
C VAL A 179 -24.91 40.65 18.26
N ASP A 180 -25.49 41.73 18.79
CA ASP A 180 -26.08 41.78 20.13
C ASP A 180 -27.50 41.20 20.10
N ASP A 181 -27.82 40.32 21.04
CA ASP A 181 -29.11 39.64 21.16
C ASP A 181 -29.56 39.62 22.62
N GLY A 182 -30.11 40.75 23.07
CA GLY A 182 -30.46 40.95 24.47
C GLY A 182 -29.22 41.04 25.35
N GLY A 183 -29.01 40.05 26.22
CA GLY A 183 -27.80 39.92 27.03
C GLY A 183 -26.71 39.04 26.42
N ALA A 184 -27.04 38.28 25.37
CA ALA A 184 -26.10 37.41 24.66
C ALA A 184 -25.43 38.15 23.48
N LYS A 185 -24.23 37.69 23.10
CA LYS A 185 -23.53 38.16 21.88
C LYS A 185 -23.17 36.98 21.00
N TRP A 186 -23.52 37.07 19.71
CA TRP A 186 -23.33 35.99 18.74
C TRP A 186 -22.33 36.38 17.67
N GLN A 187 -21.30 35.57 17.45
CA GLN A 187 -20.34 35.76 16.37
C GLN A 187 -20.64 34.81 15.22
N ASP A 188 -20.73 35.31 14.00
CA ASP A 188 -20.82 34.48 12.79
C ASP A 188 -19.57 33.60 12.64
N GLN A 189 -19.76 32.30 12.48
CA GLN A 189 -18.68 31.32 12.26
C GLN A 189 -18.59 30.86 10.79
N GLY A 190 -19.39 31.45 9.90
CA GLY A 190 -19.44 31.13 8.48
C GLY A 190 -20.36 29.95 8.15
N LEU A 191 -20.23 29.45 6.92
CA LEU A 191 -21.10 28.41 6.35
C LEU A 191 -21.02 27.06 7.10
N ILE A 192 -22.16 26.43 7.35
CA ILE A 192 -22.21 25.07 7.89
C ILE A 192 -21.72 24.07 6.85
N GLU A 193 -22.18 24.22 5.60
CA GLU A 193 -21.75 23.43 4.46
C GLU A 193 -20.61 24.15 3.72
N LEU A 194 -19.43 23.52 3.72
CA LEU A 194 -18.22 24.09 3.16
C LEU A 194 -18.21 23.95 1.63
N VAL A 195 -17.50 24.84 0.95
CA VAL A 195 -17.45 24.88 -0.50
C VAL A 195 -16.21 24.16 -1.02
N ALA A 196 -16.42 23.15 -1.86
CA ALA A 196 -15.33 22.44 -2.54
C ALA A 196 -14.54 23.40 -3.44
N GLY A 197 -13.21 23.30 -3.42
CA GLY A 197 -12.30 24.16 -4.18
C GLY A 197 -11.92 25.47 -3.47
N SER A 198 -12.75 25.96 -2.55
CA SER A 198 -12.46 27.14 -1.72
C SER A 198 -11.98 26.74 -0.32
N ASP A 199 -12.74 25.86 0.36
CA ASP A 199 -12.48 25.49 1.75
C ASP A 199 -11.75 24.16 1.88
N TYR A 200 -12.00 23.23 0.96
CA TYR A 200 -11.36 21.92 0.92
C TYR A 200 -11.20 21.42 -0.52
N LYS A 201 -10.28 20.47 -0.72
CA LYS A 201 -10.12 19.69 -1.94
C LYS A 201 -10.41 18.23 -1.64
N ILE A 202 -11.03 17.54 -2.60
CA ILE A 202 -11.26 16.10 -2.51
C ILE A 202 -10.55 15.41 -3.66
N ASP A 203 -9.73 14.42 -3.33
CA ASP A 203 -9.31 13.41 -4.28
C ASP A 203 -10.34 12.28 -4.28
N TYR A 204 -11.24 12.33 -5.26
CA TYR A 204 -12.33 11.37 -5.41
C TYR A 204 -11.81 9.95 -5.63
N ARG A 205 -10.64 9.79 -6.27
CA ARG A 205 -10.07 8.47 -6.55
C ARG A 205 -9.47 7.86 -5.28
N LEU A 206 -8.71 8.65 -4.52
CA LEU A 206 -8.04 8.18 -3.31
C LEU A 206 -8.88 8.27 -2.04
N GLY A 207 -10.06 8.91 -2.10
CA GLY A 207 -10.90 9.15 -0.93
C GLY A 207 -10.23 10.06 0.08
N MET A 208 -9.56 11.13 -0.38
CA MET A 208 -8.79 12.03 0.49
C MET A 208 -9.41 13.42 0.52
N VAL A 209 -9.65 13.96 1.71
CA VAL A 209 -10.17 15.31 1.91
C VAL A 209 -9.08 16.18 2.52
N THR A 210 -8.73 17.27 1.85
CA THR A 210 -7.65 18.19 2.26
C THR A 210 -8.24 19.58 2.49
N PRO A 211 -8.32 20.06 3.74
CA PRO A 211 -8.66 21.45 4.02
C PRO A 211 -7.62 22.40 3.39
N ILE A 212 -8.10 23.43 2.69
CA ILE A 212 -7.25 24.40 1.99
C ILE A 212 -6.69 25.40 3.00
N LEU A 213 -5.39 25.69 2.88
CA LEU A 213 -4.75 26.76 3.66
C LEU A 213 -5.29 28.13 3.20
N GLY A 214 -5.84 28.92 4.12
CA GLY A 214 -6.46 30.21 3.82
C GLY A 214 -7.96 30.13 3.47
N GLY A 215 -8.55 28.93 3.47
CA GLY A 215 -9.99 28.74 3.43
C GLY A 215 -10.66 29.07 4.77
N GLN A 216 -11.98 28.87 4.85
CA GLN A 216 -12.75 29.20 6.06
C GLN A 216 -12.53 28.22 7.22
N VAL A 217 -12.00 27.02 6.94
CA VAL A 217 -11.78 25.97 7.95
C VAL A 217 -10.66 26.38 8.91
N ALA A 218 -10.89 26.25 10.22
CA ALA A 218 -9.86 26.47 11.22
C ALA A 218 -9.05 25.20 11.52
N ALA A 219 -7.78 25.35 11.91
CA ALA A 219 -6.97 24.20 12.35
C ALA A 219 -7.56 23.59 13.63
N GLY A 220 -7.66 22.25 13.68
CA GLY A 220 -8.24 21.52 14.81
C GLY A 220 -9.78 21.52 14.83
N GLU A 221 -10.43 22.10 13.82
CA GLU A 221 -11.88 22.07 13.69
C GLU A 221 -12.38 20.66 13.38
N SER A 222 -13.48 20.24 14.01
CA SER A 222 -14.13 18.95 13.69
C SER A 222 -15.05 19.13 12.49
N LEU A 223 -14.78 18.37 11.43
CA LEU A 223 -15.55 18.36 10.19
C LEU A 223 -16.17 16.98 9.97
N ARG A 224 -17.36 16.97 9.37
CA ARG A 224 -18.07 15.76 8.95
C ARG A 224 -18.10 15.71 7.43
N VAL A 225 -17.56 14.66 6.84
CA VAL A 225 -17.74 14.36 5.41
C VAL A 225 -18.91 13.42 5.27
N THR A 226 -19.81 13.70 4.32
CA THR A 226 -20.81 12.76 3.85
C THR A 226 -20.58 12.51 2.38
N TYR A 227 -20.43 11.25 1.98
CA TYR A 227 -20.05 10.89 0.62
C TYR A 227 -20.74 9.62 0.12
N ASP A 228 -20.76 9.51 -1.21
CA ASP A 228 -21.16 8.32 -1.96
C ASP A 228 -19.91 7.71 -2.60
N HIS A 229 -19.80 6.39 -2.59
CA HIS A 229 -18.69 5.66 -3.21
C HIS A 229 -19.20 4.57 -4.15
N LEU A 230 -18.49 4.41 -5.26
CA LEU A 230 -18.78 3.39 -6.25
C LEU A 230 -18.04 2.10 -5.91
N ALA A 231 -18.57 0.98 -6.38
CA ALA A 231 -17.93 -0.31 -6.17
C ALA A 231 -16.53 -0.34 -6.83
N VAL A 232 -15.55 -0.89 -6.11
CA VAL A 232 -14.19 -1.09 -6.61
C VAL A 232 -13.79 -2.54 -6.37
N THR A 233 -13.32 -3.19 -7.43
CA THR A 233 -12.75 -4.52 -7.37
C THR A 233 -11.29 -4.50 -7.81
N GLY A 234 -10.45 -5.28 -7.14
CA GLY A 234 -9.04 -5.45 -7.50
C GLY A 234 -8.38 -6.53 -6.66
N SER A 235 -7.05 -6.52 -6.63
CA SER A 235 -6.25 -7.44 -5.82
C SER A 235 -5.46 -6.64 -4.78
N ARG A 236 -5.54 -7.05 -3.52
CA ARG A 236 -4.73 -6.49 -2.43
C ARG A 236 -3.62 -7.47 -2.07
N ILE A 237 -2.39 -6.99 -2.15
CA ILE A 237 -1.22 -7.76 -1.71
C ILE A 237 -0.86 -7.29 -0.30
N LYS A 238 -1.00 -8.17 0.68
CA LYS A 238 -0.54 -7.88 2.05
C LYS A 238 0.88 -8.41 2.20
N GLY A 239 1.87 -7.53 2.10
CA GLY A 239 3.28 -7.88 2.27
C GLY A 239 3.65 -8.25 3.71
N GLY A 240 4.70 -9.05 3.87
CA GLY A 240 5.34 -9.35 5.16
C GLY A 240 4.62 -10.36 6.05
N ILE A 241 3.52 -10.95 5.58
CA ILE A 241 2.76 -11.95 6.36
C ILE A 241 3.56 -13.25 6.52
N ARG A 242 4.28 -13.67 5.46
CA ARG A 242 4.97 -14.96 5.46
C ARG A 242 6.45 -14.79 5.77
N PRO A 243 6.99 -15.53 6.76
CA PRO A 243 8.41 -15.46 7.10
C PRO A 243 9.28 -16.14 6.03
N SER A 244 8.77 -17.16 5.35
CA SER A 244 9.45 -17.85 4.25
C SER A 244 8.42 -18.32 3.22
N ILE A 245 8.81 -18.29 1.94
CA ILE A 245 8.02 -18.87 0.85
C ILE A 245 8.83 -20.02 0.26
N ARG A 246 8.27 -21.22 0.27
CA ARG A 246 8.85 -22.40 -0.38
C ARG A 246 8.13 -22.62 -1.70
N VAL A 247 8.88 -22.91 -2.75
CA VAL A 247 8.32 -23.16 -4.07
C VAL A 247 9.09 -24.26 -4.81
N SER A 248 8.44 -24.89 -5.79
CA SER A 248 9.08 -25.62 -6.87
C SER A 248 9.22 -24.70 -8.09
N LEU A 249 10.28 -24.85 -8.88
CA LEU A 249 10.49 -24.08 -10.11
C LEU A 249 10.78 -25.03 -11.27
N ILE A 250 10.18 -24.77 -12.42
CA ILE A 250 10.49 -25.43 -13.69
C ILE A 250 10.78 -24.36 -14.73
N LEU A 251 11.79 -24.61 -15.54
CA LEU A 251 12.06 -23.87 -16.78
C LEU A 251 11.93 -24.86 -17.93
N SER A 252 11.07 -24.53 -18.89
CA SER A 252 11.01 -25.21 -20.18
C SER A 252 11.51 -24.26 -21.25
N GLY A 253 12.64 -24.58 -21.87
CA GLY A 253 13.24 -23.72 -22.89
C GLY A 253 13.74 -24.49 -24.10
N MET A 254 14.03 -23.75 -25.16
CA MET A 254 14.69 -24.23 -26.36
C MET A 254 16.03 -23.50 -26.50
N ASN A 255 17.10 -24.25 -26.78
CA ASN A 255 18.37 -23.65 -27.16
C ASN A 255 18.26 -23.19 -28.63
N LEU A 256 18.23 -21.88 -28.84
CA LEU A 256 18.12 -21.28 -30.17
C LEU A 256 19.33 -21.57 -31.07
N ALA A 257 20.46 -22.00 -30.50
CA ALA A 257 21.65 -22.33 -31.27
C ALA A 257 21.58 -23.70 -31.96
N ASN A 258 20.80 -24.66 -31.41
CA ASN A 258 20.76 -26.04 -31.92
C ASN A 258 19.36 -26.67 -31.94
N GLY A 259 18.33 -25.95 -31.50
CA GLY A 259 16.94 -26.42 -31.46
C GLY A 259 16.62 -27.42 -30.35
N GLN A 260 17.59 -27.79 -29.51
CA GLN A 260 17.37 -28.77 -28.44
C GLN A 260 16.50 -28.19 -27.32
N THR A 261 15.61 -29.01 -26.77
CA THR A 261 14.79 -28.62 -25.62
C THR A 261 15.60 -28.80 -24.35
N VAL A 262 15.62 -27.79 -23.48
CA VAL A 262 16.29 -27.83 -22.20
C VAL A 262 15.23 -27.63 -21.12
N LEU A 263 15.13 -28.61 -20.23
CA LEU A 263 14.28 -28.59 -19.05
C LEU A 263 15.17 -28.41 -17.82
N LEU A 264 14.84 -27.45 -16.97
CA LEU A 264 15.43 -27.35 -15.63
C LEU A 264 14.31 -27.53 -14.59
N GLU A 265 14.52 -28.44 -13.65
CA GLU A 265 13.62 -28.68 -12.54
C GLU A 265 14.33 -28.41 -11.21
N VAL A 266 13.70 -27.60 -10.37
CA VAL A 266 14.09 -27.31 -8.99
C VAL A 266 12.94 -27.80 -8.08
N PRO A 267 13.08 -28.97 -7.44
CA PRO A 267 12.00 -29.60 -6.68
C PRO A 267 11.51 -28.76 -5.50
N GLN A 268 12.42 -28.11 -4.79
CA GLN A 268 12.10 -27.19 -3.71
C GLN A 268 13.19 -26.13 -3.57
N THR A 269 12.79 -24.87 -3.47
CA THR A 269 13.66 -23.76 -3.11
C THR A 269 12.93 -22.83 -2.15
N THR A 270 13.65 -22.28 -1.17
CA THR A 270 13.12 -21.23 -0.29
C THR A 270 13.50 -19.89 -0.89
N LEU A 271 12.49 -19.11 -1.29
CA LEU A 271 12.67 -17.81 -1.94
C LEU A 271 12.81 -16.67 -0.93
N PHE A 272 13.66 -15.71 -1.28
CA PHE A 272 13.86 -14.44 -0.59
C PHE A 272 14.13 -13.33 -1.62
N PRO A 273 13.66 -12.10 -1.37
CA PRO A 273 13.92 -10.98 -2.27
C PRO A 273 15.42 -10.68 -2.32
N ALA A 274 15.96 -10.52 -3.53
CA ALA A 274 17.39 -10.30 -3.76
C ALA A 274 17.86 -8.91 -3.32
N ALA A 275 16.97 -7.93 -3.46
CA ALA A 275 17.19 -6.52 -3.13
C ALA A 275 15.84 -5.83 -2.84
N GLY A 276 15.89 -4.59 -2.35
CA GLY A 276 14.69 -3.76 -2.22
C GLY A 276 14.02 -3.53 -3.58
N VAL A 277 12.69 -3.55 -3.59
CA VAL A 277 11.89 -3.24 -4.78
C VAL A 277 11.81 -1.73 -4.90
N ASP A 278 12.35 -1.17 -5.97
CA ASP A 278 12.07 0.21 -6.31
C ASP A 278 10.80 0.26 -7.18
N LEU A 279 9.76 0.93 -6.66
CA LEU A 279 8.46 1.08 -7.32
C LEU A 279 8.39 2.37 -8.17
N MET A 280 9.43 3.21 -8.13
CA MET A 280 9.46 4.52 -8.76
C MET A 280 10.72 4.67 -9.64
N THR A 281 10.94 3.70 -10.51
CA THR A 281 12.08 3.70 -11.44
C THR A 281 11.75 4.39 -12.77
N GLU A 282 12.75 5.03 -13.40
CA GLU A 282 12.61 5.60 -14.75
C GLU A 282 12.45 4.53 -15.84
N ASN A 283 12.90 3.30 -15.56
CA ASN A 283 12.74 2.12 -16.42
C ASN A 283 11.70 1.16 -15.84
N PHE A 284 11.33 0.12 -16.59
CA PHE A 284 10.50 -0.96 -16.05
C PHE A 284 11.12 -1.54 -14.77
N ALA A 285 10.34 -1.60 -13.70
CA ALA A 285 10.79 -2.15 -12.44
C ALA A 285 11.14 -3.63 -12.63
N GLY A 286 12.43 -3.95 -12.51
CA GLY A 286 12.91 -5.31 -12.53
C GLY A 286 12.77 -5.93 -11.16
N PHE A 287 12.14 -7.09 -11.07
CA PHE A 287 11.96 -7.81 -9.83
C PHE A 287 12.92 -9.01 -9.79
N SER A 288 13.80 -9.06 -8.79
CA SER A 288 14.74 -10.18 -8.59
C SER A 288 14.45 -10.92 -7.29
N ILE A 289 14.35 -12.24 -7.41
CA ILE A 289 14.12 -13.18 -6.32
C ILE A 289 15.29 -14.16 -6.30
N LYS A 290 15.87 -14.34 -5.12
CA LYS A 290 16.87 -15.36 -4.86
C LYS A 290 16.24 -16.53 -4.12
N GLY A 291 16.83 -17.70 -4.25
CA GLY A 291 16.42 -18.87 -3.51
C GLY A 291 17.58 -19.80 -3.19
N ASN A 292 17.40 -20.61 -2.18
CA ASN A 292 18.29 -21.72 -1.88
C ASN A 292 17.58 -23.03 -2.22
N PRO A 293 17.93 -23.67 -3.35
CA PRO A 293 17.45 -25.01 -3.66
C PRO A 293 17.81 -25.99 -2.55
N THR A 294 16.82 -26.73 -2.07
CA THR A 294 16.99 -27.75 -1.03
C THR A 294 16.74 -29.12 -1.62
N LYS A 295 17.64 -30.06 -1.37
CA LYS A 295 17.44 -31.47 -1.69
C LYS A 295 16.29 -32.03 -0.85
N LEU A 296 15.31 -32.66 -1.50
CA LEU A 296 14.22 -33.39 -0.84
C LEU A 296 14.59 -34.87 -0.64
N ASP A 297 14.02 -35.49 0.39
CA ASP A 297 14.18 -36.94 0.65
C ASP A 297 13.65 -37.75 -0.55
N GLY A 298 14.52 -38.59 -1.13
CA GLY A 298 14.21 -39.40 -2.31
C GLY A 298 14.65 -38.82 -3.66
N GLN A 299 15.18 -37.59 -3.70
CA GLN A 299 15.80 -37.02 -4.91
C GLN A 299 17.32 -37.18 -4.91
N GLU A 300 17.95 -37.26 -6.08
CA GLU A 300 19.41 -37.41 -6.19
C GLU A 300 20.14 -36.06 -6.06
N ALA A 301 19.55 -34.97 -6.58
CA ALA A 301 20.16 -33.64 -6.66
C ALA A 301 19.17 -32.51 -6.26
N PRO A 302 19.67 -31.33 -5.84
CA PRO A 302 18.85 -30.16 -5.50
C PRO A 302 18.25 -29.43 -6.72
N TYR A 303 18.78 -29.68 -7.92
CA TYR A 303 18.24 -29.23 -9.20
C TYR A 303 18.64 -30.25 -10.29
N THR A 304 17.88 -30.33 -11.38
CA THR A 304 18.18 -31.22 -12.52
C THR A 304 18.04 -30.46 -13.82
N LEU A 305 19.08 -30.51 -14.66
CA LEU A 305 19.08 -29.95 -16.01
C LEU A 305 19.06 -31.12 -17.01
N THR A 306 17.98 -31.22 -17.78
CA THR A 306 17.80 -32.24 -18.81
C THR A 306 17.83 -31.57 -20.18
N VAL A 307 18.78 -31.97 -21.02
CA VAL A 307 18.81 -31.60 -22.44
C VAL A 307 18.21 -32.76 -23.22
N LEU A 308 17.14 -32.48 -23.96
CA LEU A 308 16.47 -33.43 -24.82
C LEU A 308 17.04 -33.29 -26.24
N ASP A 309 17.41 -34.42 -26.81
CA ASP A 309 17.97 -34.54 -28.17
C ASP A 309 16.89 -34.48 -29.26
#